data_AF-A0A075AW46-F1
#
_entry.id   AF-A0A075AW46-F1
#
_cell.length_a   1.000
_cell.length_b   1.000
_cell.length_c   1.000
_cell.angle_alpha   90.00
_cell.angle_beta   90.00
_cell.angle_gamma   90.00
#
_symmetry.space_group_name_H-M   'P 1'
#
loop_
_entity.id
_entity.type
_entity.pdbx_description
1 polymer ?
#
loop_
_entity_poly.entity_id
_entity_poly.type
_entity_poly.pdbx_seq_one_letter_code
_entity_poly.pdbx_strand_id
1 'polypeptide(L)'
;MPKVFYAVAVGRKNGLYDSWEQVEPLVVGHPGAKYRKFNFLQEAKQYLQEHDKYSNKDFFEEECDDLPPAIIDEDDVSAAQGSANDEEMYSYRSKIRTEKIGIKSNNGSGKKNQKSSKTKMAAADQSKPQWYYAVAVGRKPGIYINFEEADSQIANFDGAVYKRFANKNEAEEFLRNHSSQNAVAVGKKPGVYLDFKKAQEQIQNFDNPIYRKFKQRSDAENFVLQNNKC
;
A
#
# COMPACT_ATOMS: atom_id res chain seq x y z
N MET A 1 -42.83 -8.39 -5.63
CA MET A 1 -42.97 -7.08 -4.94
C MET A 1 -41.82 -6.19 -5.37
N PRO A 2 -42.04 -4.88 -5.62
CA PRO A 2 -40.95 -3.99 -5.97
C PRO A 2 -39.96 -3.90 -4.80
N LYS A 3 -38.67 -4.16 -5.07
CA LYS A 3 -37.61 -4.05 -4.07
C LYS A 3 -37.20 -2.59 -3.96
N VAL A 4 -37.28 -2.05 -2.75
CA VAL A 4 -36.83 -0.69 -2.42
C VAL A 4 -35.51 -0.76 -1.67
N PHE A 5 -34.67 0.25 -1.84
CA PHE A 5 -33.38 0.38 -1.18
C PHE A 5 -33.32 1.70 -0.43
N TYR A 6 -32.76 1.70 0.76
CA TYR A 6 -32.62 2.87 1.60
C TYR A 6 -31.14 3.19 1.76
N ALA A 7 -30.72 4.41 1.41
CA ALA A 7 -29.36 4.87 1.63
C ALA A 7 -29.34 5.91 2.75
N VAL A 8 -28.48 5.68 3.75
CA VAL A 8 -28.23 6.59 4.87
C VAL A 8 -26.85 7.19 4.69
N ALA A 9 -26.80 8.47 4.36
CA ALA A 9 -25.54 9.21 4.18
C ALA A 9 -25.04 9.78 5.51
N VAL A 10 -25.96 10.26 6.37
CA VAL A 10 -25.65 10.79 7.70
C VAL A 10 -26.64 10.20 8.69
N GLY A 11 -26.13 9.59 9.74
CA GLY A 11 -26.87 8.94 10.82
C GLY A 11 -25.89 8.23 11.75
N ARG A 12 -26.41 7.51 12.75
CA ARG A 12 -25.58 6.72 13.70
C ARG A 12 -24.72 5.67 13.01
N LYS A 13 -25.23 5.10 11.91
CA LYS A 13 -24.50 4.27 10.95
C LYS A 13 -24.90 4.69 9.54
N ASN A 14 -23.92 4.79 8.66
CA ASN A 14 -24.12 5.10 7.24
C ASN A 14 -24.03 3.83 6.39
N GLY A 15 -24.68 3.83 5.23
CA GLY A 15 -24.68 2.67 4.33
C GLY A 15 -25.99 2.46 3.57
N LEU A 16 -26.09 1.29 2.95
CA LEU A 16 -27.22 0.86 2.14
C LEU A 16 -27.98 -0.26 2.85
N TYR A 17 -29.29 -0.12 2.95
CA TYR A 17 -30.21 -1.02 3.64
C TYR A 17 -31.36 -1.42 2.72
N ASP A 18 -31.98 -2.57 3.00
CA ASP A 18 -33.11 -3.10 2.24
C ASP A 18 -34.44 -3.01 3.01
N SER A 19 -34.42 -2.59 4.27
CA SER A 19 -35.60 -2.41 5.12
C SER A 19 -35.59 -1.08 5.87
N TRP A 20 -36.78 -0.48 6.05
CA TRP A 20 -36.96 0.73 6.86
C TRP A 20 -36.70 0.48 8.35
N GLU A 21 -37.03 -0.71 8.85
CA GLU A 21 -36.83 -1.09 10.26
C GLU A 21 -35.36 -1.00 10.70
N GLN A 22 -34.44 -1.22 9.76
CA GLN A 22 -33.01 -1.08 10.01
C GLN A 22 -32.55 0.38 10.01
N VAL A 23 -33.21 1.24 9.23
CA VAL A 23 -32.83 2.63 8.99
C VAL A 23 -33.38 3.58 10.05
N GLU A 24 -34.60 3.32 10.50
CA GLU A 24 -35.30 4.13 11.48
C GLU A 24 -34.47 4.42 12.75
N PRO A 25 -33.92 3.42 13.47
CA PRO A 25 -33.14 3.68 14.68
C PRO A 25 -31.80 4.40 14.42
N LEU A 26 -31.34 4.45 13.17
CA LEU A 26 -30.08 5.10 12.78
C LEU A 26 -30.25 6.60 12.51
N VAL A 27 -31.43 6.96 12.03
CA VAL A 27 -31.76 8.29 11.51
C VAL A 27 -32.62 9.06 12.52
N VAL A 28 -33.59 8.40 13.15
CA VAL A 28 -34.54 9.05 14.06
C VAL A 28 -33.79 9.55 15.30
N GLY A 29 -33.96 10.83 15.58
CA GLY A 29 -33.29 11.51 16.70
C GLY A 29 -31.83 11.88 16.46
N HIS A 30 -31.26 11.64 15.28
CA HIS A 30 -29.90 12.08 14.94
C HIS A 30 -29.91 13.48 14.30
N PRO A 31 -29.19 14.47 14.85
CA PRO A 31 -29.15 15.82 14.28
C PRO A 31 -28.49 15.79 12.89
N GLY A 32 -29.13 16.43 11.91
CA GLY A 32 -28.61 16.51 10.55
C GLY A 32 -28.62 15.19 9.77
N ALA A 33 -29.44 14.21 10.17
CA ALA A 33 -29.56 12.94 9.46
C ALA A 33 -30.00 13.14 8.00
N LYS A 34 -29.32 12.45 7.07
CA LYS A 34 -29.58 12.51 5.63
C LYS A 34 -29.74 11.10 5.10
N TYR A 35 -30.94 10.79 4.62
CA TYR A 35 -31.29 9.48 4.11
C TYR A 35 -32.31 9.62 2.98
N ARG A 36 -32.32 8.64 2.06
CA ARG A 36 -33.25 8.62 0.93
C ARG A 36 -33.56 7.18 0.50
N LYS A 37 -34.80 6.95 0.05
CA LYS A 37 -35.25 5.68 -0.53
C LYS A 37 -35.20 5.73 -2.06
N PHE A 38 -34.83 4.61 -2.66
CA PHE A 38 -34.61 4.44 -4.09
C PHE A 38 -35.22 3.14 -4.57
N ASN A 39 -35.62 3.12 -5.84
CA ASN A 39 -36.10 1.90 -6.48
C ASN A 39 -34.95 1.08 -7.11
N PHE A 40 -33.77 1.69 -7.27
CA PHE A 40 -32.60 1.07 -7.87
C PHE A 40 -31.36 1.20 -6.96
N LEU A 41 -30.61 0.11 -6.85
CA LEU A 41 -29.39 0.05 -6.04
C LEU A 41 -28.30 1.01 -6.52
N GLN A 42 -28.21 1.25 -7.82
CA GLN A 42 -27.18 2.15 -8.40
C GLN A 42 -27.40 3.60 -8.00
N GLU A 43 -28.65 4.08 -8.04
CA GLU A 43 -29.02 5.44 -7.62
C GLU A 43 -28.73 5.64 -6.13
N ALA A 44 -29.03 4.61 -5.32
CA ALA A 44 -28.75 4.62 -3.89
C ALA A 44 -27.25 4.69 -3.57
N LYS A 45 -26.40 3.97 -4.32
CA LYS A 45 -24.94 4.05 -4.20
C LYS A 45 -24.40 5.42 -4.59
N GLN A 46 -24.92 6.01 -5.65
CA GLN A 46 -24.52 7.33 -6.11
C GLN A 46 -24.82 8.41 -5.07
N TYR A 47 -25.98 8.33 -4.41
CA TYR A 47 -26.35 9.23 -3.32
C TYR A 47 -25.36 9.19 -2.14
N LEU A 48 -24.87 7.99 -1.77
CA LEU A 48 -23.83 7.87 -0.74
C LEU A 48 -22.53 8.52 -1.19
N GLN A 49 -22.08 8.26 -2.42
CA GLN A 49 -20.85 8.83 -2.96
C GLN A 49 -20.88 10.36 -3.04
N GLU A 50 -22.04 10.95 -3.36
CA GLU A 50 -22.22 12.40 -3.39
C GLU A 50 -22.12 13.01 -1.98
N HIS A 51 -22.66 12.33 -0.98
CA HIS A 51 -22.72 12.81 0.40
C HIS A 51 -21.56 12.36 1.30
N ASP A 52 -20.69 11.44 0.85
CA ASP A 52 -19.52 10.94 1.59
C ASP A 52 -18.42 12.01 1.77
N LYS A 53 -18.49 13.12 1.02
CA LYS A 53 -17.59 14.28 1.18
C LYS A 53 -17.69 14.99 2.53
N TYR A 54 -18.66 14.61 3.39
CA TYR A 54 -18.89 15.21 4.71
C TYR A 54 -18.62 14.26 5.89
N SER A 55 -18.08 13.05 5.67
CA SER A 55 -17.79 12.09 6.77
C SER A 55 -16.38 12.21 7.36
N ASN A 56 -15.50 13.01 6.78
CA ASN A 56 -14.11 13.15 7.23
C ASN A 56 -13.74 14.60 7.54
N LYS A 57 -14.23 15.11 8.66
CA LYS A 57 -13.50 16.06 9.52
C LYS A 57 -14.25 16.25 10.83
N ASP A 58 -13.47 16.16 11.91
CA ASP A 58 -13.74 16.69 13.25
C ASP A 58 -14.59 15.81 14.19
N PHE A 59 -13.96 14.82 14.85
CA PHE A 59 -14.23 14.59 16.28
C PHE A 59 -13.08 13.86 17.01
N PHE A 60 -12.18 14.71 17.52
CA PHE A 60 -11.40 14.67 18.75
C PHE A 60 -10.43 13.52 19.11
N GLU A 61 -9.18 13.97 19.25
CA GLU A 61 -8.04 13.47 20.00
C GLU A 61 -8.25 13.78 21.50
N GLU A 62 -8.23 12.76 22.36
CA GLU A 62 -8.04 12.76 23.83
C GLU A 62 -8.19 11.28 24.29
N GLU A 63 -7.41 10.66 25.15
CA GLU A 63 -6.15 10.94 25.83
C GLU A 63 -5.64 9.56 26.32
N CYS A 64 -4.33 9.40 26.43
CA CYS A 64 -3.67 8.21 26.94
C CYS A 64 -3.75 8.22 28.47
N ASP A 65 -4.02 7.11 29.16
CA ASP A 65 -3.36 6.70 30.43
C ASP A 65 -4.05 5.49 31.12
N ASP A 66 -3.19 4.66 31.75
CA ASP A 66 -3.43 3.71 32.85
C ASP A 66 -3.82 2.21 32.63
N LEU A 67 -2.77 1.39 32.36
CA LEU A 67 -2.23 0.32 33.25
C LEU A 67 -3.01 -1.04 33.45
N PRO A 68 -2.37 -2.15 33.94
CA PRO A 68 -2.00 -3.30 33.11
C PRO A 68 -2.48 -4.67 33.71
N PRO A 69 -1.80 -5.84 33.55
CA PRO A 69 -2.42 -7.10 33.10
C PRO A 69 -2.62 -8.16 34.20
N ALA A 70 -3.42 -9.20 33.93
CA ALA A 70 -3.37 -10.44 34.72
C ALA A 70 -3.55 -11.69 33.84
N ILE A 71 -2.55 -12.57 33.98
CA ILE A 71 -2.45 -13.97 33.54
C ILE A 71 -3.29 -14.84 34.47
N ILE A 72 -4.03 -15.80 33.92
CA ILE A 72 -4.35 -17.13 34.51
C ILE A 72 -5.17 -17.88 33.44
N ASP A 73 -5.03 -19.18 33.17
CA ASP A 73 -3.98 -20.18 33.24
C ASP A 73 -4.40 -21.21 32.17
N GLU A 74 -3.44 -21.78 31.44
CA GLU A 74 -3.73 -22.87 30.50
C GLU A 74 -3.85 -24.19 31.25
N ASP A 75 -5.01 -24.84 31.14
CA ASP A 75 -5.12 -26.30 31.22
C ASP A 75 -6.39 -26.80 30.48
N ASP A 76 -6.15 -27.80 29.63
CA ASP A 76 -7.05 -28.90 29.27
C ASP A 76 -7.83 -28.89 27.93
N VAL A 77 -7.37 -29.82 27.08
CA VAL A 77 -8.09 -30.74 26.15
C VAL A 77 -8.85 -30.25 24.92
N SER A 78 -8.25 -30.61 23.78
CA SER A 78 -8.83 -31.39 22.66
C SER A 78 -10.26 -31.08 22.20
N ALA A 79 -10.41 -30.70 20.94
CA ALA A 79 -11.08 -31.52 19.91
C ALA A 79 -11.22 -30.72 18.62
N ALA A 80 -11.20 -31.47 17.52
CA ALA A 80 -11.33 -31.00 16.15
C ALA A 80 -12.73 -30.45 15.84
N GLN A 81 -12.77 -29.47 14.93
CA GLN A 81 -13.66 -29.29 13.77
C GLN A 81 -14.13 -27.84 13.63
N GLY A 82 -13.84 -27.22 12.47
CA GLY A 82 -14.65 -26.11 11.96
C GLY A 82 -13.87 -24.90 11.44
N SER A 83 -14.14 -24.59 10.16
CA SER A 83 -14.25 -23.26 9.54
C SER A 83 -13.11 -22.24 9.66
N ALA A 84 -12.63 -21.84 8.49
CA ALA A 84 -11.99 -20.56 8.22
C ALA A 84 -12.78 -19.39 8.84
N ASN A 85 -12.08 -18.55 9.61
CA ASN A 85 -12.03 -17.10 9.45
C ASN A 85 -10.88 -16.52 10.28
N ASP A 86 -10.49 -15.33 9.84
CA ASP A 86 -9.40 -14.46 10.26
C ASP A 86 -9.29 -14.20 11.77
N GLU A 87 -8.05 -14.12 12.27
CA GLU A 87 -7.51 -13.13 13.23
C GLU A 87 -6.35 -13.73 14.03
N GLU A 88 -5.10 -13.55 13.56
CA GLU A 88 -3.92 -13.39 14.45
C GLU A 88 -2.72 -12.88 13.63
N MET A 89 -2.91 -11.73 12.97
CA MET A 89 -1.91 -11.09 12.10
C MET A 89 -1.16 -9.93 12.78
N TYR A 90 -1.40 -9.63 14.06
CA TYR A 90 -0.73 -8.53 14.76
C TYR A 90 -0.38 -8.89 16.21
N SER A 91 0.58 -9.79 16.39
CA SER A 91 1.30 -9.96 17.67
C SER A 91 2.77 -10.37 17.49
N TYR A 92 3.42 -9.94 16.41
CA TYR A 92 4.87 -10.13 16.21
C TYR A 92 5.70 -8.95 16.75
N ARG A 93 5.36 -8.48 17.94
CA ARG A 93 6.21 -7.58 18.72
C ARG A 93 6.55 -8.27 20.03
N SER A 94 7.82 -8.66 20.15
CA SER A 94 8.48 -9.16 21.37
C SER A 94 8.52 -10.69 21.52
N LYS A 95 9.41 -11.35 20.77
CA LYS A 95 10.17 -12.55 21.21
C LYS A 95 11.31 -12.89 20.23
N ILE A 96 12.22 -11.95 19.99
CA ILE A 96 13.61 -12.28 19.62
C ILE A 96 14.49 -11.52 20.62
N ARG A 97 14.68 -12.10 21.80
CA ARG A 97 15.78 -11.73 22.68
C ARG A 97 16.66 -12.96 22.84
N THR A 98 17.93 -12.72 22.52
CA THR A 98 19.13 -13.46 22.87
C THR A 98 19.32 -14.84 22.26
N GLU A 99 20.17 -14.90 21.24
CA GLU A 99 21.41 -15.66 21.37
C GLU A 99 22.54 -15.00 20.57
N LYS A 100 23.58 -14.62 21.32
CA LYS A 100 24.84 -14.03 20.85
C LYS A 100 25.57 -15.06 19.98
N ILE A 101 25.87 -14.72 18.73
CA ILE A 101 27.00 -15.31 18.01
C ILE A 101 27.96 -14.18 17.64
N GLY A 102 29.22 -14.37 18.03
CA GLY A 102 30.23 -13.34 18.14
C GLY A 102 30.60 -12.67 16.82
N ILE A 103 30.64 -11.34 16.86
CA ILE A 103 31.27 -10.50 15.85
C ILE A 103 32.79 -10.58 16.08
N LYS A 104 33.51 -11.27 15.18
CA LYS A 104 34.94 -11.02 14.97
C LYS A 104 35.07 -10.04 13.80
N SER A 105 35.49 -8.83 14.13
CA SER A 105 35.88 -7.78 13.19
C SER A 105 37.16 -8.18 12.47
N ASN A 106 37.22 -7.96 11.15
CA ASN A 106 38.48 -7.85 10.41
C ASN A 106 38.32 -6.74 9.36
N ASN A 107 38.97 -5.61 9.64
CA ASN A 107 39.25 -4.56 8.67
C ASN A 107 40.36 -5.03 7.72
N GLY A 108 40.12 -4.92 6.41
CA GLY A 108 41.09 -5.24 5.37
C GLY A 108 40.81 -4.43 4.10
N SER A 109 41.38 -3.24 4.05
CA SER A 109 41.42 -2.34 2.89
C SER A 109 42.04 -2.99 1.65
N GLY A 110 41.35 -2.96 0.51
CA GLY A 110 41.88 -3.42 -0.77
C GLY A 110 41.03 -2.99 -1.97
N LYS A 111 41.48 -1.94 -2.67
CA LYS A 111 40.99 -1.54 -4.00
C LYS A 111 41.15 -2.70 -5.01
N LYS A 112 40.16 -2.92 -5.90
CA LYS A 112 40.28 -2.83 -7.39
C LYS A 112 39.18 -3.62 -8.13
N ASN A 113 38.61 -2.93 -9.13
CA ASN A 113 38.22 -3.32 -10.49
C ASN A 113 37.32 -4.52 -10.81
N GLN A 114 36.25 -4.18 -11.54
CA GLN A 114 35.86 -4.72 -12.86
C GLN A 114 35.96 -6.25 -13.04
N LYS A 115 34.81 -6.91 -13.16
CA LYS A 115 34.44 -7.68 -14.37
C LYS A 115 33.09 -8.37 -14.19
N SER A 116 32.27 -8.24 -15.23
CA SER A 116 31.23 -9.16 -15.67
C SER A 116 31.30 -10.57 -15.06
N SER A 117 30.34 -10.88 -14.19
CA SER A 117 30.06 -12.25 -13.77
C SER A 117 28.69 -12.68 -14.30
N LYS A 118 28.74 -13.45 -15.40
CA LYS A 118 27.78 -14.54 -15.66
C LYS A 118 27.56 -15.27 -14.33
N THR A 119 26.39 -15.12 -13.74
CA THR A 119 26.06 -15.83 -12.51
C THR A 119 24.95 -16.84 -12.83
N LYS A 120 25.41 -18.08 -12.87
CA LYS A 120 24.72 -19.37 -12.87
C LYS A 120 23.29 -19.28 -12.34
N MET A 121 22.32 -19.66 -13.17
CA MET A 121 20.97 -19.99 -12.72
C MET A 121 21.08 -21.25 -11.84
N ALA A 122 21.13 -21.05 -10.53
CA ALA A 122 20.98 -22.13 -9.57
C ALA A 122 19.54 -22.65 -9.64
N ALA A 123 19.42 -23.96 -9.79
CA ALA A 123 18.18 -24.71 -9.84
C ALA A 123 17.26 -24.34 -8.67
N ALA A 124 16.02 -23.99 -9.00
CA ALA A 124 14.96 -23.73 -8.03
C ALA A 124 14.52 -25.05 -7.39
N ASP A 125 14.98 -25.29 -6.17
CA ASP A 125 14.43 -26.31 -5.29
C ASP A 125 13.06 -25.81 -4.78
N GLN A 126 11.98 -26.51 -5.16
CA GLN A 126 10.61 -26.14 -4.83
C GLN A 126 10.21 -26.71 -3.48
N SER A 127 9.88 -25.87 -2.50
CA SER A 127 8.94 -26.25 -1.42
C SER A 127 8.44 -25.10 -0.52
N LYS A 128 8.64 -23.82 -0.86
CA LYS A 128 8.04 -22.70 -0.10
C LYS A 128 7.46 -21.63 -1.02
N PRO A 129 6.21 -21.17 -0.79
CA PRO A 129 5.67 -20.06 -1.54
C PRO A 129 6.51 -18.81 -1.26
N GLN A 130 7.17 -18.29 -2.29
CA GLN A 130 7.98 -17.08 -2.19
C GLN A 130 7.08 -15.86 -2.33
N TRP A 131 7.14 -14.94 -1.38
CA TRP A 131 6.46 -13.64 -1.48
C TRP A 131 7.42 -12.57 -2.02
N TYR A 132 6.87 -11.67 -2.85
CA TYR A 132 7.56 -10.51 -3.39
C TYR A 132 6.96 -9.24 -2.78
N TYR A 133 7.77 -8.46 -2.08
CA TYR A 133 7.39 -7.21 -1.43
C TYR A 133 7.79 -6.05 -2.34
N ALA A 134 6.81 -5.37 -2.92
CA ALA A 134 7.03 -4.19 -3.74
C ALA A 134 6.90 -2.93 -2.89
N VAL A 135 7.97 -2.14 -2.80
CA VAL A 135 7.99 -0.84 -2.13
C VAL A 135 8.03 0.24 -3.20
N ALA A 136 6.89 0.89 -3.44
CA ALA A 136 6.75 1.96 -4.42
C ALA A 136 7.22 3.32 -3.89
N VAL A 137 6.93 3.58 -2.62
CA VAL A 137 7.35 4.78 -1.90
C VAL A 137 7.97 4.34 -0.57
N GLY A 138 9.22 4.73 -0.36
CA GLY A 138 10.01 4.42 0.83
C GLY A 138 11.43 4.95 0.68
N ARG A 139 12.32 4.62 1.64
CA ARG A 139 13.73 5.04 1.60
C ARG A 139 14.45 4.56 0.35
N LYS A 140 14.26 3.29 0.02
CA LYS A 140 14.76 2.65 -1.21
C LYS A 140 13.58 1.92 -1.87
N PRO A 141 13.01 2.46 -2.96
CA PRO A 141 11.97 1.79 -3.69
C PRO A 141 12.54 0.60 -4.48
N GLY A 142 11.77 -0.48 -4.59
CA GLY A 142 12.22 -1.71 -5.22
C GLY A 142 11.35 -2.93 -4.91
N ILE A 143 11.77 -4.08 -5.43
CA ILE A 143 11.16 -5.38 -5.12
C ILE A 143 12.11 -6.15 -4.22
N TYR A 144 11.59 -6.57 -3.08
CA TYR A 144 12.29 -7.31 -2.05
C TYR A 144 11.68 -8.70 -1.92
N ILE A 145 12.52 -9.67 -1.57
CA ILE A 145 12.09 -11.04 -1.30
C ILE A 145 11.87 -11.22 0.21
N ASN A 146 12.66 -10.52 1.02
CA ASN A 146 12.60 -10.58 2.47
C ASN A 146 11.72 -9.47 3.03
N PHE A 147 10.84 -9.81 3.97
CA PHE A 147 10.00 -8.83 4.65
C PHE A 147 10.82 -7.82 5.46
N GLU A 148 11.82 -8.27 6.22
CA GLU A 148 12.66 -7.41 7.07
C GLU A 148 13.39 -6.32 6.28
N GLU A 149 13.85 -6.65 5.07
CA GLU A 149 14.54 -5.69 4.19
C GLU A 149 13.56 -4.62 3.67
N ALA A 150 12.35 -5.04 3.28
CA ALA A 150 11.29 -4.14 2.85
C ALA A 150 10.80 -3.26 4.00
N ASP A 151 10.57 -3.84 5.18
CA ASP A 151 10.14 -3.16 6.40
C ASP A 151 11.14 -2.07 6.79
N SER A 152 12.44 -2.36 6.76
CA SER A 152 13.50 -1.38 7.00
C SER A 152 13.48 -0.18 6.05
N GLN A 153 12.86 -0.30 4.85
CA GLN A 153 12.71 0.81 3.91
C GLN A 153 11.46 1.67 4.16
N ILE A 154 10.43 1.09 4.76
CA ILE A 154 9.13 1.74 4.99
C ILE A 154 8.94 2.19 6.44
N ALA A 155 9.65 1.58 7.39
CA ALA A 155 9.55 1.86 8.80
C ALA A 155 9.89 3.33 9.08
N ASN A 156 8.98 4.02 9.78
CA ASN A 156 9.04 5.45 10.06
C ASN A 156 9.18 6.33 8.80
N PHE A 157 8.56 5.93 7.68
CA PHE A 157 8.48 6.73 6.47
C PHE A 157 7.03 7.16 6.22
N ASP A 158 6.77 8.47 6.30
CA ASP A 158 5.43 9.01 6.08
C ASP A 158 4.97 8.84 4.64
N GLY A 159 3.77 8.28 4.47
CA GLY A 159 3.20 8.00 3.16
C GLY A 159 3.93 6.88 2.40
N ALA A 160 4.54 5.93 3.11
CA ALA A 160 5.07 4.72 2.49
C ALA A 160 3.96 3.93 1.77
N VAL A 161 4.25 3.50 0.55
CA VAL A 161 3.32 2.72 -0.28
C VAL A 161 4.01 1.42 -0.64
N TYR A 162 3.51 0.32 -0.10
CA TYR A 162 4.05 -1.01 -0.32
C TYR A 162 2.95 -2.06 -0.37
N LYS A 163 3.23 -3.17 -1.05
CA LYS A 163 2.32 -4.32 -1.15
C LYS A 163 3.11 -5.60 -1.39
N ARG A 164 2.61 -6.73 -0.88
CA ARG A 164 3.18 -8.06 -1.16
C ARG A 164 2.38 -8.81 -2.22
N PHE A 165 3.08 -9.59 -3.03
CA PHE A 165 2.55 -10.33 -4.17
C PHE A 165 3.09 -11.76 -4.19
N ALA A 166 2.33 -12.69 -4.75
CA ALA A 166 2.82 -14.05 -5.02
C ALA A 166 3.70 -14.09 -6.29
N ASN A 167 3.48 -13.16 -7.22
CA ASN A 167 4.16 -13.11 -8.50
C ASN A 167 5.06 -11.88 -8.62
N LYS A 168 6.25 -12.07 -9.19
CA LYS A 168 7.19 -10.97 -9.45
C LYS A 168 6.64 -9.95 -10.46
N ASN A 169 5.95 -10.41 -11.51
CA ASN A 169 5.41 -9.51 -12.54
C ASN A 169 4.37 -8.53 -11.96
N GLU A 170 3.50 -9.02 -11.09
CA GLU A 170 2.50 -8.19 -10.41
C GLU A 170 3.15 -7.13 -9.51
N ALA A 171 4.23 -7.51 -8.82
CA ALA A 171 5.05 -6.57 -8.05
C ALA A 171 5.69 -5.48 -8.94
N GLU A 172 6.19 -5.84 -10.12
CA GLU A 172 6.75 -4.88 -11.09
C GLU A 172 5.69 -3.91 -11.61
N GLU A 173 4.48 -4.39 -11.92
CA GLU A 173 3.36 -3.56 -12.34
C GLU A 173 2.90 -2.60 -11.24
N PHE A 174 2.84 -3.06 -10.00
CA PHE A 174 2.52 -2.22 -8.86
C PHE A 174 3.48 -1.04 -8.73
N LEU A 175 4.80 -1.29 -8.83
CA LEU A 175 5.80 -0.23 -8.82
C LEU A 175 5.61 0.75 -9.97
N ARG A 176 5.32 0.27 -11.18
CA ARG A 176 5.08 1.14 -12.34
C ARG A 176 3.87 2.07 -12.17
N ASN A 177 2.87 1.65 -11.39
CA ASN A 177 1.67 2.44 -11.18
C ASN A 177 1.75 3.38 -9.96
N HIS A 178 2.45 2.97 -8.91
CA HIS A 178 2.48 3.70 -7.63
C HIS A 178 3.80 4.44 -7.36
N SER A 179 4.82 4.27 -8.19
CA SER A 179 6.06 5.04 -8.07
C SER A 179 5.92 6.41 -8.72
N SER A 180 6.66 7.38 -8.19
CA SER A 180 6.82 8.68 -8.83
C SER A 180 7.48 8.53 -10.20
N GLN A 181 6.85 9.07 -11.23
CA GLN A 181 7.33 8.93 -12.60
C GLN A 181 8.17 10.14 -13.00
N ASN A 182 9.38 9.89 -13.52
CA ASN A 182 10.25 10.92 -14.04
C ASN A 182 10.14 10.93 -15.56
N ALA A 183 9.47 11.95 -16.10
CA ALA A 183 9.26 12.09 -17.53
C ALA A 183 10.35 12.96 -18.14
N VAL A 184 11.07 12.43 -19.13
CA VAL A 184 12.03 13.17 -19.95
C VAL A 184 11.39 13.33 -21.34
N ALA A 185 10.95 14.53 -21.65
CA ALA A 185 10.36 14.88 -22.93
C ALA A 185 11.46 15.14 -23.97
N VAL A 186 12.47 15.92 -23.62
CA VAL A 186 13.59 16.25 -24.50
C VAL A 186 14.90 15.93 -23.78
N GLY A 187 15.69 15.04 -24.39
CA GLY A 187 16.97 14.57 -23.86
C GLY A 187 17.57 13.51 -24.78
N LYS A 188 18.65 12.85 -24.34
CA LYS A 188 19.31 11.79 -25.14
C LYS A 188 18.37 10.65 -25.51
N LYS A 189 17.51 10.26 -24.57
CA LYS A 189 16.46 9.25 -24.74
C LYS A 189 15.18 9.76 -24.09
N PRO A 190 14.18 10.18 -24.88
CA PRO A 190 12.90 10.61 -24.33
C PRO A 190 12.11 9.40 -23.83
N GLY A 191 11.41 9.57 -22.71
CA GLY A 191 10.63 8.50 -22.07
C GLY A 191 10.35 8.73 -20.60
N VAL A 192 9.66 7.77 -19.99
CA VAL A 192 9.32 7.77 -18.56
C VAL A 192 10.21 6.79 -17.81
N TYR A 193 10.80 7.24 -16.71
CA TYR A 193 11.77 6.50 -15.91
C TYR A 193 11.31 6.37 -14.46
N LEU A 194 11.47 5.17 -13.90
CA LEU A 194 11.22 4.88 -12.49
C LEU A 194 12.30 5.51 -11.60
N ASP A 195 13.55 5.41 -12.03
CA ASP A 195 14.70 5.91 -11.28
C ASP A 195 15.06 7.35 -11.68
N PHE A 196 15.17 8.24 -10.68
CA PHE A 196 15.65 9.60 -10.91
C PHE A 196 17.05 9.62 -11.54
N LYS A 197 17.95 8.75 -11.09
CA LYS A 197 19.32 8.66 -11.62
C LYS A 197 19.36 8.33 -13.11
N LYS A 198 18.52 7.39 -13.56
CA LYS A 198 18.42 7.02 -14.99
C LYS A 198 17.89 8.18 -15.83
N ALA A 199 16.89 8.91 -15.32
CA ALA A 199 16.38 10.12 -15.96
C ALA A 199 17.46 11.21 -16.02
N GLN A 200 18.19 11.41 -14.92
CA GLN A 200 19.25 12.40 -14.79
C GLN A 200 20.36 12.20 -15.83
N GLU A 201 20.76 10.95 -16.10
CA GLU A 201 21.76 10.63 -17.13
C GLU A 201 21.34 11.06 -18.55
N GLN A 202 20.02 11.14 -18.81
CA GLN A 202 19.49 11.55 -20.11
C GLN A 202 19.50 13.07 -20.31
N ILE A 203 19.39 13.82 -19.21
CA ILE A 203 19.35 15.29 -19.19
C ILE A 203 20.72 15.90 -18.91
N GLN A 204 21.63 15.17 -18.26
CA GLN A 204 22.97 15.65 -17.93
C GLN A 204 23.75 15.96 -19.22
N ASN A 205 24.28 17.19 -19.28
CA ASN A 205 25.04 17.73 -20.41
C ASN A 205 24.24 17.71 -21.73
N PHE A 206 22.91 17.89 -21.65
CA PHE A 206 22.03 18.06 -22.80
C PHE A 206 21.56 19.51 -22.83
N ASP A 207 21.50 20.12 -24.00
CA ASP A 207 21.07 21.51 -24.14
C ASP A 207 19.54 21.63 -24.02
N ASN A 208 19.08 22.48 -23.11
CA ASN A 208 17.66 22.75 -22.85
C ASN A 208 16.80 21.47 -22.66
N PRO A 209 17.13 20.60 -21.68
CA PRO A 209 16.38 19.38 -21.45
C PRO A 209 15.01 19.71 -20.85
N ILE A 210 13.96 19.09 -21.39
CA ILE A 210 12.60 19.24 -20.89
C ILE A 210 12.26 17.97 -20.10
N TYR A 211 12.08 18.12 -18.78
CA TYR A 211 11.75 17.01 -17.89
C TYR A 211 10.85 17.47 -16.74
N ARG A 212 10.02 16.56 -16.22
CA ARG A 212 9.15 16.84 -15.06
C ARG A 212 8.83 15.55 -14.28
N LYS A 213 8.62 15.70 -12.97
CA LYS A 213 8.18 14.61 -12.08
C LYS A 213 6.64 14.61 -11.97
N PHE A 214 6.05 13.42 -12.04
CA PHE A 214 4.61 13.22 -11.99
C PHE A 214 4.22 12.22 -10.90
N LYS A 215 2.99 12.40 -10.38
CA LYS A 215 2.36 11.43 -9.47
C LYS A 215 1.79 10.23 -10.24
N GLN A 216 1.25 10.46 -11.45
CA GLN A 216 0.65 9.44 -12.30
C GLN A 216 1.50 9.17 -13.53
N ARG A 217 1.48 7.91 -13.97
CA ARG A 217 2.20 7.47 -15.18
C ARG A 217 1.57 7.95 -16.48
N SER A 218 0.25 7.93 -16.57
CA SER A 218 -0.49 8.47 -17.72
C SER A 218 -0.11 9.92 -18.00
N ASP A 219 -0.07 10.76 -16.97
CA ASP A 219 0.30 12.17 -17.09
C ASP A 219 1.76 12.35 -17.55
N ALA A 220 2.66 11.50 -17.06
CA ALA A 220 4.06 11.48 -17.48
C ALA A 220 4.21 11.10 -18.96
N GLU A 221 3.50 10.06 -19.41
CA GLU A 221 3.50 9.62 -20.81
C GLU A 221 2.92 10.69 -21.73
N ASN A 222 1.80 11.29 -21.36
CA ASN A 222 1.18 12.39 -22.10
C ASN A 222 2.13 13.59 -22.25
N PHE A 223 2.87 13.94 -21.19
CA PHE A 223 3.86 15.01 -21.25
C PHE A 223 4.99 14.72 -22.23
N VAL A 224 5.52 13.49 -22.23
CA VAL A 224 6.54 13.09 -23.21
C VAL A 224 5.97 13.15 -24.62
N LEU A 225 4.74 12.66 -24.85
CA LEU A 225 4.08 12.69 -26.15
C LEU A 225 3.78 14.11 -26.65
N GLN A 226 3.35 15.02 -25.78
CA GLN A 226 3.04 16.40 -26.15
C GLN A 226 4.27 17.16 -26.64
N ASN A 227 5.43 16.92 -26.02
CA ASN A 227 6.67 17.60 -26.37
C ASN A 227 7.45 16.89 -27.49
N ASN A 228 7.13 15.63 -27.81
CA ASN A 228 7.70 14.90 -28.95
C ASN A 228 6.95 15.13 -30.28
N LYS A 229 5.80 15.82 -30.26
CA LYS A 229 5.10 16.24 -31.47
C LYS A 229 5.78 17.48 -32.05
N CYS A 230 6.81 17.25 -32.87
CA CYS A 230 7.23 18.17 -33.92
C CYS A 230 6.52 17.82 -35.22
#